data_AF-A0A0S2EU64-F1
#
_entry.id   AF-A0A0S2EU64-F1
#
_cell.length_a   1.000
_cell.length_b   1.000
_cell.length_c   1.000
_cell.angle_alpha   90.00
_cell.angle_beta   90.00
_cell.angle_gamma   90.00
#
_symmetry.space_group_name_H-M   'P 1'
#
loop_
_entity.id
_entity.type
_entity.pdbx_description
1 polymer ?
#
loop_
_entity_poly.entity_id
_entity_poly.type
_entity_poly.pdbx_seq_one_letter_code
_entity_poly.pdbx_strand_id
1 'polypeptide(L)'
;MVVDQARQRPGLLTCAHIDILWTLGEALARSGDPAHSYEAYSYILGNCEGEAERLATVQKASVVLPPQGAEALAALGRRMPDGRGEFDTLRFDNLRGQMGRVASHESASLPDPANLKAFADHIGKSRRDLQLAVR
;
A
#
# COMPACT_ATOMS: atom_id res chain seq x y z
N MET A 1 8.79 -24.62 -2.54
CA MET A 1 7.82 -23.50 -2.48
C MET A 1 8.33 -22.33 -3.32
N VAL A 2 7.49 -21.35 -3.70
CA VAL A 2 7.93 -20.16 -4.47
C VAL A 2 9.07 -19.41 -3.75
N VAL A 3 9.00 -19.32 -2.42
CA VAL A 3 10.06 -18.73 -1.57
C VAL A 3 11.42 -19.41 -1.78
N ASP A 4 11.46 -20.74 -1.84
CA ASP A 4 12.72 -21.49 -2.03
C ASP A 4 13.31 -21.25 -3.42
N GLN A 5 12.46 -21.18 -4.45
CA GLN A 5 12.88 -20.92 -5.82
C GLN A 5 13.47 -19.51 -5.99
N ALA A 6 12.85 -18.52 -5.35
CA ALA A 6 13.34 -17.15 -5.32
C ALA A 6 14.73 -17.06 -4.66
N ARG A 7 14.92 -17.75 -3.52
CA ARG A 7 16.20 -17.78 -2.79
C ARG A 7 17.35 -18.43 -3.57
N GLN A 8 17.06 -19.45 -4.38
CA GLN A 8 18.07 -20.14 -5.18
C GLN A 8 18.53 -19.34 -6.41
N ARG A 9 17.86 -18.23 -6.75
CA ARG A 9 18.11 -17.42 -7.95
C ARG A 9 18.13 -15.92 -7.61
N PRO A 10 19.12 -15.42 -6.84
CA PRO A 10 19.16 -14.04 -6.40
C PRO A 10 19.21 -13.02 -7.55
N GLY A 11 19.71 -13.40 -8.73
CA GLY A 11 19.69 -12.54 -9.93
C GLY A 11 18.29 -12.21 -10.46
N LEU A 12 17.24 -12.89 -9.98
CA LEU A 12 15.85 -12.58 -10.30
C LEU A 12 15.21 -11.59 -9.32
N LEU A 13 15.87 -11.27 -8.21
CA LEU A 13 15.38 -10.34 -7.18
C LEU A 13 15.79 -8.91 -7.52
N THR A 14 15.42 -8.46 -8.72
CA THR A 14 15.80 -7.15 -9.27
C THR A 14 14.57 -6.35 -9.67
N CYS A 15 14.71 -5.04 -9.79
CA CYS A 15 13.61 -4.18 -10.23
C CYS A 15 13.10 -4.49 -11.63
N ALA A 16 13.94 -5.10 -12.49
CA ALA A 16 13.53 -5.59 -13.81
C ALA A 16 12.55 -6.78 -13.74
N HIS A 17 12.50 -7.48 -12.60
CA HIS A 17 11.62 -8.61 -12.35
C HIS A 17 10.80 -8.38 -11.08
N ILE A 18 10.27 -7.17 -10.91
CA ILE A 18 9.51 -6.77 -9.72
C ILE A 18 8.33 -7.71 -9.40
N ASP A 19 7.70 -8.32 -10.41
CA ASP A 19 6.64 -9.32 -10.22
C ASP A 19 7.09 -10.52 -9.37
N ILE A 20 8.35 -10.92 -9.50
CA ILE A 20 8.93 -12.00 -8.69
C ILE A 20 9.07 -11.54 -7.24
N LEU A 21 9.50 -10.30 -7.00
CA LEU A 21 9.58 -9.71 -5.66
C LEU A 21 8.19 -9.58 -5.02
N TRP A 22 7.17 -9.19 -5.79
CA TRP A 22 5.78 -9.16 -5.30
C TRP A 22 5.26 -10.55 -4.95
N THR A 23 5.52 -11.53 -5.79
CA THR A 23 5.10 -12.92 -5.56
C THR A 23 5.80 -13.50 -4.33
N LEU A 24 7.08 -13.18 -4.12
CA LEU A 24 7.83 -13.55 -2.92
C LEU A 24 7.20 -12.94 -1.67
N GLY A 25 6.94 -11.63 -1.66
CA GLY A 25 6.31 -10.94 -0.54
C GLY A 25 4.93 -11.52 -0.20
N GLU A 26 4.10 -11.77 -1.21
CA GLU A 26 2.77 -12.38 -1.02
C GLU A 26 2.87 -13.81 -0.47
N ALA A 27 3.77 -14.63 -1.00
CA ALA A 27 3.97 -16.00 -0.54
C ALA A 27 4.44 -16.05 0.92
N LEU A 28 5.34 -15.15 1.33
CA LEU A 28 5.82 -15.04 2.71
C LEU A 28 4.67 -14.69 3.67
N ALA A 29 3.87 -13.67 3.35
CA ALA A 29 2.73 -13.28 4.17
C ALA A 29 1.72 -14.43 4.33
N ARG A 30 1.36 -15.09 3.21
CA ARG A 30 0.41 -16.22 3.22
C ARG A 30 0.95 -17.45 3.93
N SER A 31 2.28 -17.59 4.05
CA SER A 31 2.92 -18.68 4.78
C SER A 31 3.09 -18.40 6.27
N GLY A 32 2.56 -17.29 6.78
CA GLY A 32 2.66 -16.91 8.19
C GLY A 32 3.94 -16.14 8.54
N ASP A 33 4.64 -15.58 7.54
CA ASP A 33 5.86 -14.80 7.72
C ASP A 33 5.68 -13.34 7.26
N PRO A 34 4.88 -12.54 7.99
CA PRO A 34 4.62 -11.15 7.63
C PRO A 34 5.87 -10.25 7.78
N ALA A 35 6.86 -10.66 8.59
CA ALA A 35 8.08 -9.91 8.79
C ALA A 35 8.95 -9.91 7.52
N HIS A 36 9.27 -11.10 6.97
CA HIS A 36 10.03 -11.15 5.72
C HIS A 36 9.19 -10.70 4.51
N SER A 37 7.86 -10.81 4.58
CA SER A 37 6.98 -10.18 3.59
C SER A 37 7.14 -8.65 3.57
N TYR A 38 7.12 -8.01 4.75
CA TYR A 38 7.37 -6.58 4.88
C TYR A 38 8.76 -6.19 4.36
N GLU A 39 9.80 -6.97 4.68
CA GLU A 39 11.16 -6.74 4.17
C GLU A 39 11.22 -6.82 2.64
N ALA A 40 10.56 -7.79 2.01
CA ALA A 40 10.53 -7.93 0.56
C ALA A 40 9.87 -6.71 -0.11
N TYR A 41 8.74 -6.23 0.40
CA TYR A 41 8.10 -5.02 -0.11
C TYR A 41 8.92 -3.75 0.19
N SER A 42 9.53 -3.65 1.37
CA SER A 42 10.41 -2.53 1.74
C SER A 42 11.64 -2.46 0.86
N TYR A 43 12.21 -3.62 0.48
CA TYR A 43 13.32 -3.71 -0.45
C TYR A 43 12.97 -3.08 -1.80
N ILE A 44 11.79 -3.38 -2.35
CA ILE A 44 11.33 -2.74 -3.60
C ILE A 44 11.27 -1.21 -3.44
N LEU A 45 10.68 -0.72 -2.34
CA LEU A 45 10.58 0.72 -2.06
C LEU A 45 11.94 1.39 -1.77
N GLY A 46 12.97 0.63 -1.40
CA GLY A 46 14.32 1.15 -1.21
C GLY A 46 15.16 1.18 -2.49
N ASN A 47 14.88 0.28 -3.45
CA ASN A 47 15.80 -0.01 -4.56
C ASN A 47 15.22 0.25 -5.96
N CYS A 48 13.90 0.32 -6.11
CA CYS A 48 13.26 0.53 -7.40
C CYS A 48 12.77 1.96 -7.56
N GLU A 49 12.89 2.52 -8.76
CA GLU A 49 12.64 3.93 -9.07
C GLU A 49 11.29 4.19 -9.75
N GLY A 50 10.67 3.18 -10.37
CA GLY A 50 9.41 3.34 -11.10
C GLY A 50 8.26 3.75 -10.19
N GLU A 51 7.68 4.93 -10.40
CA GLU A 51 6.62 5.49 -9.54
C GLU A 51 5.38 4.58 -9.50
N ALA A 52 4.97 4.04 -10.66
CA ALA A 52 3.82 3.15 -10.75
C ALA A 52 4.07 1.82 -10.02
N GLU A 53 5.26 1.25 -10.20
CA GLU A 53 5.73 0.04 -9.54
C GLU A 53 5.79 0.20 -8.01
N ARG A 54 6.30 1.33 -7.54
CA ARG A 54 6.38 1.65 -6.11
C ARG A 54 4.98 1.82 -5.51
N LEU A 55 4.08 2.53 -6.19
CA LEU A 55 2.69 2.65 -5.76
C LEU A 55 1.99 1.28 -5.69
N ALA A 56 2.13 0.47 -6.74
CA ALA A 56 1.56 -0.87 -6.81
C ALA A 56 2.14 -1.79 -5.71
N THR A 57 3.39 -1.57 -5.30
CA THR A 57 4.04 -2.31 -4.21
C THR A 57 3.31 -2.09 -2.89
N VAL A 58 3.03 -0.83 -2.52
CA VAL A 58 2.28 -0.52 -1.29
C VAL A 58 0.85 -1.05 -1.38
N GLN A 59 0.20 -0.91 -2.54
CA GLN A 59 -1.15 -1.46 -2.76
C GLN A 59 -1.20 -2.97 -2.55
N LYS A 60 -0.29 -3.73 -3.19
CA LYS A 60 -0.20 -5.19 -3.04
C LYS A 60 0.09 -5.60 -1.61
N ALA A 61 1.03 -4.92 -0.95
CA ALA A 61 1.35 -5.19 0.44
C ALA A 61 0.15 -4.96 1.37
N SER A 62 -0.67 -3.94 1.11
CA SER A 62 -1.85 -3.64 1.93
C SER A 62 -2.95 -4.71 1.89
N VAL A 63 -2.93 -5.59 0.88
CA VAL A 63 -3.87 -6.73 0.78
C VAL A 63 -3.46 -7.87 1.70
N VAL A 64 -2.16 -8.06 1.96
CA VAL A 64 -1.62 -9.25 2.64
C VAL A 64 -0.99 -8.97 4.01
N LEU A 65 -0.56 -7.73 4.27
CA LEU A 65 0.02 -7.32 5.55
C LEU A 65 -1.07 -6.82 6.51
N PRO A 66 -0.82 -6.90 7.83
CA PRO A 66 -1.60 -6.17 8.81
C PRO A 66 -1.61 -4.65 8.52
N PRO A 67 -2.66 -3.91 8.95
CA PRO A 67 -2.77 -2.48 8.69
C PRO A 67 -1.51 -1.69 9.06
N GLN A 68 -0.88 -2.02 10.19
CA GLN A 68 0.33 -1.34 10.65
C GLN A 68 1.52 -1.54 9.70
N GLY A 69 1.64 -2.71 9.07
CA GLY A 69 2.69 -2.99 8.10
C GLY A 69 2.48 -2.23 6.80
N ALA A 70 1.23 -2.15 6.33
CA ALA A 70 0.87 -1.36 5.15
C ALA A 70 1.11 0.14 5.37
N GLU A 71 0.74 0.66 6.54
CA GLU A 71 1.00 2.05 6.95
C GLU A 71 2.50 2.34 7.05
N ALA A 72 3.27 1.42 7.63
CA ALA A 72 4.72 1.54 7.71
C ALA A 72 5.39 1.57 6.32
N LEU A 73 4.90 0.79 5.36
CA LEU A 73 5.37 0.86 3.96
C LEU A 73 4.99 2.18 3.30
N ALA A 74 3.76 2.65 3.51
CA ALA A 74 3.31 3.94 2.98
C ALA A 74 4.14 5.12 3.54
N ALA A 75 4.64 5.00 4.78
CA ALA A 75 5.52 6.00 5.39
C ALA A 75 6.92 6.06 4.75
N LEU A 76 7.33 5.04 3.98
CA LEU A 76 8.59 5.04 3.20
C LEU A 76 8.48 5.84 1.90
N GLY A 77 7.30 6.39 1.60
CA GLY A 77 7.07 7.20 0.40
C GLY A 77 7.94 8.45 0.36
N ARG A 78 8.39 8.81 -0.85
CA ARG A 78 9.15 10.03 -1.10
C ARG A 78 8.26 11.26 -0.98
N ARG A 79 8.89 12.43 -0.86
CA ARG A 79 8.21 13.72 -1.08
C ARG A 79 8.31 14.08 -2.55
N MET A 80 7.16 14.32 -3.17
CA MET A 80 7.05 14.75 -4.55
C MET A 80 7.39 16.25 -4.68
N PRO A 81 7.75 16.75 -5.88
CA PRO A 81 8.08 18.16 -6.08
C PRO A 81 6.95 19.15 -5.70
N ASP A 82 5.70 18.69 -5.72
CA ASP A 82 4.52 19.48 -5.31
C ASP A 82 4.29 19.48 -3.78
N GLY A 83 5.20 18.86 -3.01
CA GLY A 83 5.16 18.75 -1.56
C GLY A 83 4.31 17.60 -1.02
N ARG A 84 3.61 16.86 -1.89
CA ARG A 84 2.79 15.70 -1.48
C ARG A 84 3.65 14.48 -1.18
N GLY A 85 3.13 13.59 -0.35
CA GLY A 85 3.70 12.25 -0.19
C GLY A 85 3.42 11.39 -1.42
N GLU A 86 4.41 10.61 -1.85
CA GLU A 86 4.34 9.68 -2.98
C GLU A 86 3.08 8.78 -2.91
N PHE A 87 2.71 8.35 -1.71
CA PHE A 87 1.60 7.45 -1.45
C PHE A 87 0.37 8.14 -0.82
N ASP A 88 0.27 9.46 -0.88
CA ASP A 88 -0.87 10.21 -0.31
C ASP A 88 -2.23 9.75 -0.87
N THR A 89 -2.26 9.22 -2.09
CA THR A 89 -3.45 8.66 -2.74
C THR A 89 -3.96 7.40 -2.03
N LEU A 90 -3.06 6.64 -1.40
CA LEU A 90 -3.35 5.40 -0.68
C LEU A 90 -3.79 5.62 0.77
N ARG A 91 -3.66 6.86 1.28
CA ARG A 91 -3.91 7.22 2.70
C ARG A 91 -5.23 6.69 3.26
N PHE A 92 -6.24 6.53 2.41
CA PHE A 92 -7.57 6.09 2.80
C PHE A 92 -7.99 4.73 2.24
N ASP A 93 -7.10 3.98 1.61
CA ASP A 93 -7.48 2.68 1.03
C ASP A 93 -7.89 1.67 2.10
N ASN A 94 -7.15 1.61 3.21
CA ASN A 94 -7.53 0.75 4.33
C ASN A 94 -8.89 1.17 4.91
N LEU A 95 -9.10 2.47 5.12
CA LEU A 95 -10.37 3.01 5.61
C LEU A 95 -11.53 2.69 4.66
N ARG A 96 -11.34 2.85 3.34
CA ARG A 96 -12.33 2.48 2.31
C ARG A 96 -12.67 0.99 2.41
N GLY A 97 -11.67 0.13 2.57
CA GLY A 97 -11.86 -1.31 2.78
C GLY A 97 -12.66 -1.62 4.05
N GLN A 98 -12.36 -0.96 5.17
CA GLN A 98 -13.12 -1.11 6.41
C GLN A 98 -14.57 -0.66 6.24
N MET A 99 -14.80 0.50 5.62
CA MET A 99 -16.13 1.01 5.31
C MET A 99 -16.92 0.04 4.42
N GLY A 100 -16.27 -0.55 3.41
CA GLY A 100 -16.88 -1.55 2.53
C GLY A 100 -17.37 -2.78 3.29
N ARG A 101 -16.54 -3.35 4.18
CA ARG A 101 -16.92 -4.50 5.02
C ARG A 101 -18.05 -4.20 5.99
N VAL A 102 -18.11 -2.98 6.53
CA VAL A 102 -19.25 -2.55 7.35
C VAL A 102 -20.52 -2.45 6.50
N ALA A 103 -20.42 -1.80 5.33
CA ALA A 103 -21.55 -1.63 4.43
C ALA A 103 -22.08 -2.97 3.87
N SER A 104 -21.22 -3.98 3.69
CA SER A 104 -21.60 -5.33 3.27
C SER A 104 -22.02 -6.25 4.42
N HIS A 105 -22.10 -5.75 5.66
CA HIS A 105 -22.41 -6.53 6.87
C HIS A 105 -21.40 -7.65 7.20
N GLU A 106 -20.21 -7.65 6.57
CA GLU A 106 -19.10 -8.55 6.89
C GLU A 106 -18.40 -8.18 8.21
N SER A 107 -18.55 -6.94 8.66
CA SER A 107 -17.97 -6.43 9.91
C SER A 107 -18.96 -5.55 10.66
N ALA A 108 -19.12 -5.79 11.96
CA ALA A 108 -19.82 -4.90 12.88
C ALA A 108 -18.91 -3.80 13.46
N SER A 109 -17.58 -3.93 13.30
CA SER A 109 -16.62 -2.96 13.80
C SER A 109 -16.59 -1.73 12.90
N LEU A 110 -17.00 -0.59 13.46
CA LEU A 110 -16.91 0.70 12.78
C LEU A 110 -15.45 1.17 12.70
N PRO A 111 -15.07 1.89 11.62
CA PRO A 111 -13.78 2.55 11.57
C PRO A 111 -13.65 3.64 12.64
N ASP A 112 -12.40 3.99 12.97
CA ASP A 112 -12.10 5.05 13.92
C ASP A 112 -12.75 6.40 13.50
N PRO A 113 -13.47 7.08 14.41
CA PRO A 113 -14.14 8.36 14.10
C PRO A 113 -13.21 9.49 13.63
N ALA A 114 -11.99 9.56 14.14
CA ALA A 114 -11.00 10.55 13.71
C ALA A 114 -10.55 10.28 12.27
N ASN A 115 -10.36 9.00 11.92
CA ASN A 115 -10.07 8.60 10.53
C ASN A 115 -11.23 8.91 9.58
N LEU A 116 -12.48 8.66 9.99
CA LEU A 116 -13.67 9.03 9.22
C LEU A 116 -13.78 10.54 9.02
N LYS A 117 -13.52 11.34 10.06
CA LYS A 117 -13.49 12.79 9.95
C LYS A 117 -12.41 13.27 8.97
N ALA A 118 -11.19 12.74 9.09
CA ALA A 118 -10.09 13.09 8.20
C ALA A 118 -10.41 12.75 6.74
N PHE A 119 -11.14 11.66 6.50
CA PHE A 119 -11.64 11.27 5.17
C PHE A 119 -12.69 12.23 4.65
N ALA A 120 -13.69 12.57 5.45
CA ALA A 120 -14.73 13.53 5.07
C ALA A 120 -14.12 14.90 4.69
N ASP A 121 -13.15 15.38 5.48
CA ASP A 121 -12.44 16.63 5.21
C ASP A 121 -11.66 16.57 3.89
N HIS A 122 -11.02 15.43 3.58
CA HIS A 122 -10.31 15.20 2.33
C HIS A 122 -11.24 15.24 1.11
N ILE A 123 -12.36 14.49 1.14
CA ILE A 123 -13.35 14.50 0.06
C ILE A 123 -13.92 15.91 -0.14
N GLY A 124 -14.18 16.64 0.96
CA GLY A 124 -14.62 18.02 0.92
C GLY A 124 -13.62 18.96 0.22
N LYS A 125 -12.32 18.78 0.49
CA LYS A 125 -11.25 19.54 -0.20
C LYS A 125 -11.18 19.19 -1.69
N SER A 126 -11.11 17.91 -2.03
CA SER A 126 -11.05 17.47 -3.43
C SER A 126 -12.23 17.98 -4.26
N ARG A 127 -13.45 18.01 -3.69
CA ARG A 127 -14.63 18.57 -4.36
C ARG A 127 -14.51 20.07 -4.64
N ARG A 128 -13.96 20.84 -3.69
CA ARG A 128 -13.72 22.28 -3.88
C ARG A 128 -12.69 22.52 -4.98
N ASP A 129 -11.59 21.78 -4.97
CA ASP A 129 -10.52 21.90 -5.97
C ASP A 129 -11.05 21.60 -7.39
N LEU A 130 -11.90 20.57 -7.53
CA LEU A 130 -12.61 20.26 -8.78
C LEU A 130 -13.54 21.40 -9.23
N GLN A 131 -14.24 22.08 -8.31
CA GLN A 131 -15.11 23.21 -8.66
C GLN A 131 -14.32 24.46 -9.09
N LEU A 132 -13.11 24.65 -8.56
CA LEU A 132 -12.20 25.72 -8.94
C LEU A 132 -11.59 25.50 -10.32
N ALA A 133 -11.28 24.25 -10.69
CA ALA A 133 -10.68 23.90 -11.98
C ALA A 133 -11.63 24.00 -13.19
N VAL A 134 -12.94 24.12 -12.95
CA VAL A 134 -13.99 24.24 -14.00
C VAL A 134 -14.36 25.72 -14.27
N ARG A 135 -13.71 26.67 -13.59
CA ARG A 135 -13.82 28.11 -13.83
C ARG A 135 -12.61 28.63 -14.59
#